data_AF-A0A4R8VLC8-F1
#
_entry.id   AF-A0A4R8VLC8-F1
#
_cell.length_a   1.000
_cell.length_b   1.000
_cell.length_c   1.000
_cell.angle_alpha   90.00
_cell.angle_beta   90.00
_cell.angle_gamma   90.00
#
_symmetry.space_group_name_H-M   'P 1'
#
loop_
_entity.id
_entity.type
_entity.pdbx_description
1 polymer ?
#
loop_
_entity_poly.entity_id
_entity_poly.type
_entity_poly.pdbx_seq_one_letter_code
_entity_poly.pdbx_strand_id
1 'polypeptide(L)'
;MSSSDCGVEDVALCAKFLDALPVTGAAVSVFGGAVPETVVCATDELAARLDELQFDLGEGPRWEAVRTRIPVLEPRVREGEHPLWPVFFSALLDTEVEALYDFPLTLGALDVGIVELYSTTSGALDRTDRAKALVLANQTAWNLLDRLLRVKESTASATITEASPLSRREIHQATGMVLVQMNVTPTDALLLLRGHAFAHGKTVRTIAGDVVARRLQFTPETE
;
A
#
# COMPACT_ATOMS: atom_id res chain seq x y z
N MET A 1 25.88 8.19 12.41
CA MET A 1 25.48 9.26 11.46
C MET A 1 25.11 8.61 10.14
N SER A 2 23.87 8.13 9.97
CA SER A 2 23.35 7.61 8.69
C SER A 2 21.81 7.42 8.70
N SER A 3 21.07 8.17 9.52
CA SER A 3 19.61 8.05 9.60
C SER A 3 18.88 9.03 8.68
N SER A 4 19.60 9.96 8.04
CA SER A 4 19.06 11.04 7.22
C SER A 4 19.00 10.72 5.71
N ASP A 5 19.62 9.62 5.27
CA ASP A 5 19.81 9.30 3.85
C ASP A 5 18.65 8.45 3.28
N CYS A 6 18.03 7.60 4.10
CA CYS A 6 16.95 6.70 3.68
C CYS A 6 15.71 7.48 3.19
N GLY A 7 15.30 8.52 3.94
CA GLY A 7 14.11 9.31 3.59
C GLY A 7 14.28 10.17 2.32
N VAL A 8 15.52 10.57 1.99
CA VAL A 8 15.79 11.37 0.78
C VAL A 8 15.80 10.47 -0.46
N GLU A 9 16.38 9.27 -0.36
CA GLU A 9 16.37 8.30 -1.46
C GLU A 9 14.96 7.74 -1.74
N ASP A 10 14.13 7.57 -0.71
CA ASP A 10 12.77 7.06 -0.85
C ASP A 10 11.87 8.08 -1.57
N VAL A 11 11.95 9.37 -1.22
CA VAL A 11 11.25 10.44 -1.97
C VAL A 11 11.74 10.52 -3.42
N ALA A 12 13.05 10.35 -3.64
CA ALA A 12 13.63 10.32 -4.98
C ALA A 12 13.17 9.13 -5.83
N LEU A 13 12.71 8.03 -5.23
CA LEU A 13 12.16 6.88 -5.95
C LEU A 13 10.79 7.21 -6.56
N CYS A 14 9.87 7.74 -5.76
CA CYS A 14 8.54 8.13 -6.21
C CYS A 14 8.58 9.32 -7.20
N ALA A 15 9.46 10.30 -6.98
CA ALA A 15 9.60 11.48 -7.83
C ALA A 15 9.90 11.16 -9.31
N LYS A 16 10.64 10.08 -9.59
CA LYS A 16 10.96 9.64 -10.96
C LYS A 16 9.73 9.35 -11.82
N PHE A 17 8.62 8.95 -11.20
CA PHE A 17 7.37 8.71 -11.93
C PHE A 17 6.75 10.02 -12.40
N LEU A 18 6.75 11.06 -11.55
CA LEU A 18 6.21 12.39 -11.88
C LEU A 18 7.07 13.10 -12.93
N ASP A 19 8.39 12.92 -12.88
CA ASP A 19 9.30 13.51 -13.88
C ASP A 19 9.11 12.92 -15.29
N ALA A 20 8.66 11.65 -15.38
CA ALA A 20 8.63 10.90 -16.62
C ALA A 20 7.24 10.71 -17.22
N LEU A 21 6.19 10.83 -16.41
CA LEU A 21 4.80 10.50 -16.75
C LEU A 21 3.86 11.68 -16.45
N PRO A 22 2.75 11.82 -17.21
CA PRO A 22 1.74 12.84 -16.96
C PRO A 22 0.80 12.43 -15.81
N VAL A 23 1.36 12.25 -14.61
CA VAL A 23 0.65 11.89 -13.38
C VAL A 23 0.87 12.96 -12.31
N THR A 24 -0.06 13.08 -11.37
CA THR A 24 0.03 14.10 -10.31
C THR A 24 0.80 13.60 -9.10
N GLY A 25 0.65 12.32 -8.74
CA GLY A 25 1.37 11.75 -7.62
C GLY A 25 1.55 10.25 -7.70
N ALA A 26 2.40 9.73 -6.82
CA ALA A 26 2.80 8.34 -6.76
C ALA A 26 3.01 7.87 -5.31
N ALA A 27 2.60 6.64 -5.03
CA ALA A 27 2.98 5.89 -3.84
C ALA A 27 3.65 4.57 -4.24
N VAL A 28 4.66 4.14 -3.50
CA VAL A 28 5.32 2.85 -3.68
C VAL A 28 5.23 2.08 -2.39
N SER A 29 4.67 0.89 -2.46
CA SER A 29 4.52 -0.04 -1.33
C SER A 29 5.26 -1.33 -1.63
N VAL A 30 5.99 -1.84 -0.64
CA VAL A 30 6.71 -3.12 -0.71
C VAL A 30 5.90 -4.17 0.05
N PHE A 31 5.73 -5.35 -0.54
CA PHE A 31 5.16 -6.53 0.11
C PHE A 31 5.82 -7.78 -0.47
N GLY A 32 6.13 -8.78 0.36
CA GLY A 32 6.71 -10.03 -0.12
C GLY A 32 7.67 -10.69 0.86
N GLY A 33 7.67 -12.02 0.85
CA GLY A 33 8.43 -12.83 1.81
C GLY A 33 7.83 -12.79 3.22
N ALA A 34 8.67 -12.66 4.24
CA ALA A 34 8.27 -12.57 5.64
C ALA A 34 8.01 -11.11 6.11
N VAL A 35 7.98 -10.15 5.19
CA VAL A 35 7.93 -8.71 5.53
C VAL A 35 6.50 -8.18 5.43
N PRO A 36 5.98 -7.55 6.49
CA PRO A 36 4.75 -6.75 6.46
C PRO A 36 4.72 -5.76 5.31
N GLU A 37 3.59 -5.67 4.62
CA GLU A 37 3.35 -4.61 3.62
C GLU A 37 3.68 -3.23 4.22
N THR A 38 4.52 -2.45 3.55
CA THR A 38 5.01 -1.16 4.05
C THR A 38 5.10 -0.17 2.91
N VAL A 39 4.61 1.04 3.13
CA VAL A 39 4.80 2.14 2.18
C VAL A 39 6.24 2.62 2.29
N VAL A 40 6.93 2.64 1.15
CA VAL A 40 8.32 3.09 1.02
C VAL A 40 8.35 4.60 0.80
N CYS A 41 7.52 5.09 -0.12
CA CYS A 41 7.40 6.51 -0.39
C CYS A 41 6.00 6.88 -0.87
N ALA A 42 5.66 8.16 -0.69
CA ALA A 42 4.54 8.83 -1.32
C ALA A 42 5.00 10.24 -1.70
N THR A 43 4.57 10.75 -2.85
CA THR A 43 4.96 12.09 -3.33
C THR A 43 4.26 13.22 -2.58
N ASP A 44 3.07 12.94 -2.05
CA ASP A 44 2.21 13.91 -1.37
C ASP A 44 1.23 13.20 -0.43
N GLU A 45 0.45 13.99 0.30
CA GLU A 45 -0.54 13.49 1.26
C GLU A 45 -1.67 12.71 0.60
N LEU A 46 -2.05 13.05 -0.64
CA LEU A 46 -3.12 12.38 -1.37
C LEU A 46 -2.67 10.98 -1.83
N ALA A 47 -1.46 10.84 -2.36
CA ALA A 47 -0.85 9.55 -2.69
C ALA A 47 -0.81 8.62 -1.46
N ALA A 48 -0.33 9.14 -0.33
CA ALA A 48 -0.30 8.37 0.92
C ALA A 48 -1.70 7.99 1.39
N ARG A 49 -2.68 8.89 1.22
CA ARG A 49 -4.07 8.66 1.60
C ARG A 49 -4.75 7.61 0.71
N LEU A 50 -4.49 7.61 -0.59
CA LEU A 50 -5.04 6.63 -1.52
C LEU A 50 -4.53 5.22 -1.23
N ASP A 51 -3.22 5.08 -1.01
CA ASP A 51 -2.61 3.81 -0.58
C ASP A 51 -3.22 3.34 0.77
N GLU A 52 -3.39 4.25 1.74
CA GLU A 52 -4.03 3.93 3.02
C GLU A 52 -5.49 3.48 2.84
N LEU A 53 -6.28 4.18 2.01
CA LEU A 53 -7.67 3.82 1.71
C LEU A 53 -7.77 2.44 1.06
N GLN A 54 -6.96 2.15 0.04
CA GLN A 54 -6.99 0.84 -0.62
C GLN A 54 -6.58 -0.29 0.34
N PHE A 55 -5.63 -0.03 1.24
CA PHE A 55 -5.24 -1.00 2.26
C PHE A 55 -6.32 -1.22 3.32
N ASP A 56 -6.86 -0.13 3.88
CA ASP A 56 -7.82 -0.17 4.98
C ASP A 56 -9.13 -0.81 4.55
N LEU A 57 -9.62 -0.45 3.36
CA LEU A 57 -10.86 -1.01 2.82
C LEU A 57 -10.66 -2.43 2.28
N GLY A 58 -9.43 -2.80 1.91
CA GLY A 58 -9.20 -4.06 1.20
C GLY A 58 -9.81 -4.07 -0.20
N GLU A 59 -10.11 -2.88 -0.73
CA GLU A 59 -10.70 -2.63 -2.03
C GLU A 59 -9.79 -1.73 -2.86
N GLY A 60 -10.02 -1.70 -4.17
CA GLY A 60 -9.33 -0.83 -5.11
C GLY A 60 -8.53 -1.57 -6.19
N PRO A 61 -8.18 -0.86 -7.28
CA PRO A 61 -7.50 -1.43 -8.45
C PRO A 61 -6.17 -2.13 -8.11
N ARG A 62 -5.49 -1.72 -7.04
CA ARG A 62 -4.20 -2.29 -6.66
C ARG A 62 -4.28 -3.80 -6.42
N TRP A 63 -5.39 -4.28 -5.84
CA TRP A 63 -5.54 -5.69 -5.49
C TRP A 63 -5.70 -6.58 -6.72
N GLU A 64 -6.32 -6.06 -7.77
CA GLU A 64 -6.36 -6.72 -9.07
C GLU A 64 -4.98 -6.73 -9.72
N ALA A 65 -4.25 -5.61 -9.67
CA ALA A 65 -2.90 -5.53 -10.21
C ALA A 65 -1.95 -6.55 -9.55
N VAL A 66 -2.00 -6.66 -8.21
CA VAL A 66 -1.21 -7.66 -7.46
C VAL A 66 -1.62 -9.08 -7.83
N ARG A 67 -2.93 -9.38 -7.84
CA ARG A 67 -3.43 -10.74 -8.10
C ARG A 67 -3.10 -11.22 -9.51
N THR A 68 -3.27 -10.35 -10.50
CA THR A 68 -3.10 -10.69 -11.92
C THR A 68 -1.67 -10.53 -12.42
N ARG A 69 -0.84 -9.75 -11.69
CA ARG A 69 0.49 -9.29 -12.13
C ARG A 69 0.46 -8.49 -13.43
N ILE A 70 -0.66 -7.84 -13.71
CA ILE A 70 -0.88 -7.00 -14.89
C ILE A 70 -1.21 -5.58 -14.40
N PRO A 71 -0.68 -4.52 -15.05
CA PRO A 71 -1.09 -3.17 -14.70
C PRO A 71 -2.59 -2.93 -14.87
N VAL A 72 -3.19 -2.25 -13.90
CA VAL A 72 -4.59 -1.80 -13.96
C VAL A 72 -4.59 -0.31 -14.23
N LEU A 73 -5.30 0.11 -15.29
CA LEU A 73 -5.31 1.50 -15.75
C LEU A 73 -6.75 2.01 -15.79
N GLU A 74 -7.08 2.91 -14.87
CA GLU A 74 -8.38 3.56 -14.75
C GLU A 74 -8.24 5.03 -15.18
N PRO A 75 -8.36 5.34 -16.49
CA PRO A 75 -8.11 6.68 -17.01
C PRO A 75 -9.17 7.70 -16.60
N ARG A 76 -10.34 7.24 -16.13
CA ARG A 76 -11.48 8.05 -15.73
C ARG A 76 -12.20 7.36 -14.57
N VAL A 77 -11.57 7.38 -13.39
CA VAL A 77 -12.03 6.60 -12.23
C VAL A 77 -13.42 7.04 -11.74
N ARG A 78 -13.82 8.28 -12.05
CA ARG A 78 -15.16 8.83 -11.72
C ARG A 78 -16.26 8.44 -12.70
N GLU A 79 -15.88 7.96 -13.89
CA GLU A 79 -16.85 7.56 -14.91
C GLU A 79 -17.14 6.07 -14.79
N GLY A 80 -18.41 5.72 -14.57
CA GLY A 80 -18.86 4.33 -14.53
C GLY A 80 -19.06 3.76 -13.13
N GLU A 81 -19.36 2.48 -13.10
CA GLU A 81 -19.57 1.71 -11.88
C GLU A 81 -18.37 0.82 -11.62
N HIS A 82 -18.01 0.69 -10.34
CA HIS A 82 -16.87 -0.11 -9.91
C HIS A 82 -17.32 -1.21 -8.94
N PRO A 83 -18.01 -2.26 -9.43
CA PRO A 83 -18.64 -3.27 -8.59
C PRO A 83 -17.63 -4.11 -7.79
N LEU A 84 -16.35 -4.13 -8.17
CA LEU A 84 -15.30 -4.84 -7.46
C LEU A 84 -14.73 -4.07 -6.26
N TRP A 85 -14.99 -2.76 -6.18
CA TRP A 85 -14.47 -1.89 -5.12
C TRP A 85 -15.41 -0.70 -4.83
N PRO A 86 -16.70 -0.96 -4.54
CA PRO A 86 -17.71 0.09 -4.41
C PRO A 86 -17.47 1.04 -3.23
N VAL A 87 -16.87 0.56 -2.13
CA VAL A 87 -16.59 1.37 -0.94
C VAL A 87 -15.38 2.27 -1.22
N PHE A 88 -14.34 1.74 -1.87
CA PHE A 88 -13.21 2.56 -2.30
C PHE A 88 -13.64 3.62 -3.32
N PHE A 89 -14.52 3.27 -4.26
CA PHE A 89 -15.09 4.25 -5.19
C PHE A 89 -15.83 5.36 -4.46
N SER A 90 -16.67 5.03 -3.48
CA SER A 90 -17.35 6.05 -2.67
C SER A 90 -16.35 6.96 -1.95
N ALA A 91 -15.25 6.42 -1.43
CA ALA A 91 -14.22 7.22 -0.75
C ALA A 91 -13.44 8.12 -1.71
N LEU A 92 -13.24 7.71 -2.96
CA LEU A 92 -12.60 8.54 -4.00
C LEU A 92 -13.41 9.79 -4.33
N LEU A 93 -14.74 9.75 -4.19
CA LEU A 93 -15.60 10.89 -4.52
C LEU A 93 -15.28 12.14 -3.68
N ASP A 94 -14.76 11.95 -2.46
CA ASP A 94 -14.33 13.00 -1.54
C ASP A 94 -12.91 13.54 -1.83
N THR A 95 -12.25 13.05 -2.88
CA THR A 95 -10.91 13.48 -3.30
C THR A 95 -10.96 14.28 -4.61
N GLU A 96 -9.81 14.70 -5.14
CA GLU A 96 -9.67 15.33 -6.47
C GLU A 96 -9.17 14.34 -7.56
N VAL A 97 -9.09 13.04 -7.25
CA VAL A 97 -8.59 12.04 -8.20
C VAL A 97 -9.54 11.86 -9.37
N GLU A 98 -8.98 11.83 -10.57
CA GLU A 98 -9.68 11.59 -11.84
C GLU A 98 -9.20 10.31 -12.54
N ALA A 99 -7.97 9.88 -12.29
CA ALA A 99 -7.42 8.64 -12.85
C ALA A 99 -6.50 7.92 -11.87
N LEU A 100 -6.47 6.58 -11.95
CA LEU A 100 -5.59 5.69 -11.19
C LEU A 100 -4.83 4.75 -12.13
N TYR A 101 -3.56 4.49 -11.85
CA TYR A 101 -2.74 3.54 -12.60
C TYR A 101 -1.85 2.75 -11.65
N ASP A 102 -2.13 1.47 -11.52
CA ASP A 102 -1.43 0.59 -10.60
C ASP A 102 -0.56 -0.38 -11.37
N PHE A 103 0.74 -0.37 -11.07
CA PHE A 103 1.72 -1.26 -11.69
C PHE A 103 2.30 -2.21 -10.64
N PRO A 104 2.10 -3.52 -10.79
CA PRO A 104 2.71 -4.48 -9.87
C PRO A 104 4.22 -4.51 -10.09
N LEU A 105 4.98 -4.54 -8.99
CA LEU A 105 6.43 -4.63 -8.98
C LEU A 105 6.81 -6.11 -8.86
N THR A 106 7.06 -6.77 -9.99
CA THR A 106 7.36 -8.20 -10.05
C THR A 106 8.72 -8.47 -10.68
N LEU A 107 9.42 -9.48 -10.17
CA LEU A 107 10.71 -9.94 -10.68
C LEU A 107 10.64 -11.46 -10.92
N GLY A 108 10.41 -11.85 -12.18
CA GLY A 108 10.11 -13.25 -12.50
C GLY A 108 8.83 -13.70 -11.80
N ALA A 109 8.94 -14.69 -10.91
CA ALA A 109 7.82 -15.20 -10.10
C ALA A 109 7.68 -14.51 -8.73
N LEU A 110 8.57 -13.59 -8.40
CA LEU A 110 8.56 -12.89 -7.11
C LEU A 110 7.72 -11.61 -7.20
N ASP A 111 6.77 -11.47 -6.26
CA ASP A 111 6.08 -10.21 -6.00
C ASP A 111 6.92 -9.40 -5.00
N VAL A 112 7.28 -8.17 -5.39
CA VAL A 112 8.10 -7.26 -4.58
C VAL A 112 7.25 -6.15 -3.98
N GLY A 113 6.23 -5.70 -4.69
CA GLY A 113 5.43 -4.55 -4.27
C GLY A 113 4.49 -4.04 -5.35
N ILE A 114 4.07 -2.80 -5.20
CA ILE A 114 3.22 -2.08 -6.15
C ILE A 114 3.65 -0.62 -6.21
N VAL A 115 3.48 -0.01 -7.38
CA VAL A 115 3.43 1.44 -7.50
C VAL A 115 2.00 1.83 -7.88
N GLU A 116 1.47 2.78 -7.12
CA GLU A 116 0.13 3.35 -7.27
C GLU A 116 0.29 4.78 -7.75
N LEU A 117 -0.19 5.09 -8.95
CA LEU A 117 -0.10 6.42 -9.55
C LEU A 117 -1.50 7.02 -9.63
N TYR A 118 -1.62 8.32 -9.35
CA TYR A 118 -2.88 9.04 -9.53
C TYR A 118 -2.71 10.29 -10.38
N SER A 119 -3.80 10.72 -11.02
CA SER A 119 -3.89 12.02 -11.70
C SER A 119 -5.16 12.76 -11.29
N THR A 120 -5.05 14.08 -11.13
CA THR A 120 -6.19 15.00 -10.95
C THR A 120 -6.81 15.44 -12.27
N THR A 121 -6.32 14.90 -13.38
CA THR A 121 -6.92 15.06 -14.71
C THR A 121 -7.23 13.69 -15.30
N SER A 122 -8.45 13.54 -15.80
CA SER A 122 -8.88 12.36 -16.55
C SER A 122 -8.03 12.19 -17.81
N GLY A 123 -7.57 10.97 -18.10
CA GLY A 123 -6.73 10.70 -19.27
C GLY A 123 -6.19 9.28 -19.30
N ALA A 124 -5.92 8.76 -20.49
CA ALA A 124 -5.18 7.51 -20.62
C ALA A 124 -3.68 7.81 -20.77
N LEU A 125 -2.84 7.05 -20.07
CA LEU A 125 -1.42 6.98 -20.45
C LEU A 125 -1.34 6.48 -21.90
N ASP A 126 -0.60 7.19 -22.74
CA ASP A 126 -0.40 6.76 -24.13
C ASP A 126 0.54 5.54 -24.21
N ARG A 127 0.81 5.03 -25.41
CA ARG A 127 1.70 3.86 -25.58
C ARG A 127 3.12 4.14 -25.05
N THR A 128 3.62 5.35 -25.21
CA THR A 128 4.97 5.76 -24.81
C THR A 128 5.05 5.86 -23.30
N ASP A 129 4.08 6.49 -22.67
CA ASP A 129 4.04 6.67 -21.21
C ASP A 129 3.78 5.34 -20.49
N ARG A 130 2.92 4.47 -21.03
CA ARG A 130 2.78 3.10 -20.51
C ARG A 130 4.11 2.32 -20.56
N ALA A 131 4.87 2.46 -21.66
CA ALA A 131 6.17 1.80 -21.77
C ALA A 131 7.19 2.36 -20.77
N LYS A 132 7.23 3.69 -20.57
CA LYS A 132 8.06 4.32 -19.53
C LYS A 132 7.67 3.84 -18.13
N ALA A 133 6.37 3.80 -17.82
CA ALA A 133 5.87 3.37 -16.53
C ALA A 133 6.28 1.92 -16.22
N LEU A 134 6.19 1.01 -17.19
CA LEU A 134 6.67 -0.37 -17.07
C LEU A 134 8.18 -0.45 -16.80
N VAL A 135 8.98 0.35 -17.50
CA VAL A 135 10.44 0.40 -17.27
C VAL A 135 10.76 0.91 -15.87
N LEU A 136 10.10 1.98 -15.43
CA LEU A 136 10.28 2.55 -14.09
C LEU A 136 9.81 1.58 -13.00
N ALA A 137 8.67 0.90 -13.19
CA ALA A 137 8.19 -0.15 -12.29
C ALA A 137 9.22 -1.28 -12.16
N ASN A 138 9.78 -1.79 -13.26
CA ASN A 138 10.80 -2.83 -13.21
C ASN A 138 12.10 -2.35 -12.51
N GLN A 139 12.54 -1.11 -12.75
CA GLN A 139 13.69 -0.53 -12.05
C GLN A 139 13.43 -0.37 -10.55
N THR A 140 12.22 0.06 -10.19
CA THR A 140 11.75 0.19 -8.80
C THR A 140 11.76 -1.17 -8.11
N ALA A 141 11.24 -2.22 -8.77
CA ALA A 141 11.24 -3.59 -8.25
C ALA A 141 12.67 -4.08 -7.92
N TRP A 142 13.65 -3.87 -8.81
CA TRP A 142 15.05 -4.20 -8.54
C TRP A 142 15.65 -3.40 -7.38
N ASN A 143 15.34 -2.11 -7.29
CA ASN A 143 15.84 -1.25 -6.22
C ASN A 143 15.30 -1.70 -4.85
N LEU A 144 14.00 -2.01 -4.78
CA LEU A 144 13.36 -2.54 -3.58
C LEU A 144 13.91 -3.92 -3.19
N LEU A 145 14.17 -4.80 -4.17
CA LEU A 145 14.77 -6.10 -3.89
C LEU A 145 16.18 -5.96 -3.29
N ASP A 146 17.04 -5.11 -3.86
CA ASP A 146 18.39 -4.85 -3.31
C ASP A 146 18.31 -4.34 -1.87
N ARG A 147 17.37 -3.42 -1.58
CA ARG A 147 17.10 -2.93 -0.22
C ARG A 147 16.69 -4.08 0.71
N LEU A 148 15.72 -4.91 0.32
CA LEU A 148 15.25 -6.04 1.13
C LEU A 148 16.37 -7.05 1.44
N LEU A 149 17.28 -7.29 0.49
CA LEU A 149 18.41 -8.21 0.68
C LEU A 149 19.47 -7.62 1.62
N ARG A 150 19.80 -6.33 1.49
CA ARG A 150 20.74 -5.64 2.39
C ARG A 150 20.24 -5.58 3.84
N VAL A 151 18.94 -5.35 4.03
CA VAL A 151 18.32 -5.37 5.38
C VAL A 151 18.53 -6.73 6.03
N LYS A 152 18.35 -7.83 5.30
CA LYS A 152 18.57 -9.20 5.81
C LYS A 152 20.02 -9.45 6.20
N GLU A 153 20.99 -8.99 5.41
CA GLU A 153 22.42 -9.10 5.74
C GLU A 153 22.82 -8.26 6.96
N SER A 154 22.15 -7.14 7.20
CA SER A 154 22.41 -6.22 8.33
C SER A 154 21.78 -6.63 9.66
N THR A 155 21.28 -7.87 9.80
CA THR A 155 20.61 -8.39 11.02
C THR A 155 21.56 -8.61 12.22
N ALA A 156 22.36 -7.59 12.53
CA ALA A 156 22.73 -7.18 13.88
C ALA A 156 22.00 -5.88 14.32
N SER A 157 21.18 -5.22 13.47
CA SER A 157 20.37 -4.08 13.92
C SER A 157 19.04 -3.94 13.17
N ALA A 158 17.94 -4.10 13.90
CA ALA A 158 16.56 -4.13 13.43
C ALA A 158 15.98 -2.74 13.12
N THR A 159 16.76 -1.81 12.56
CA THR A 159 16.43 -0.37 12.69
C THR A 159 15.69 0.27 11.51
N ILE A 160 15.59 -0.39 10.34
CA ILE A 160 14.95 0.25 9.17
C ILE A 160 13.41 0.20 9.26
N THR A 161 12.84 -0.79 9.95
CA THR A 161 11.37 -0.88 10.15
C THR A 161 10.84 0.01 11.28
N GLU A 162 11.70 0.59 12.11
CA GLU A 162 11.27 1.40 13.27
C GLU A 162 10.92 2.86 12.92
N ALA A 163 11.35 3.37 11.75
CA ALA A 163 11.36 4.82 11.49
C ALA A 163 10.37 5.32 10.42
N SER A 164 9.66 4.44 9.68
CA SER A 164 8.66 4.92 8.71
C SER A 164 7.29 5.07 9.39
N PRO A 165 6.73 6.29 9.49
CA PRO A 165 5.37 6.49 10.00
C PRO A 165 4.30 5.81 9.14
N LEU A 166 4.66 5.36 7.93
CA LEU A 166 3.79 4.63 7.01
C LEU A 166 3.91 3.11 7.13
N SER A 167 4.76 2.59 8.04
CA SER A 167 4.86 1.14 8.29
C SER A 167 3.51 0.58 8.77
N ARG A 168 3.16 -0.62 8.27
CA ARG A 168 1.95 -1.34 8.70
C ARG A 168 2.28 -2.46 9.70
N ARG A 169 3.46 -2.42 10.33
CA ARG A 169 3.90 -3.42 11.30
C ARG A 169 2.91 -3.64 12.44
N GLU A 170 2.39 -2.56 13.03
CA GLU A 170 1.39 -2.67 14.11
C GLU A 170 0.12 -3.38 13.64
N ILE A 171 -0.29 -3.20 12.38
CA ILE A 171 -1.42 -3.92 11.80
C ILE A 171 -1.15 -5.41 11.76
N HIS A 172 0.05 -5.84 11.31
CA HIS A 172 0.42 -7.26 11.34
C HIS A 172 0.51 -7.84 12.77
N GLN A 173 1.00 -7.06 13.73
CA GLN A 173 1.02 -7.46 15.13
C GLN A 173 -0.40 -7.63 15.70
N ALA A 174 -1.28 -6.66 15.43
CA ALA A 174 -2.70 -6.74 15.80
C ALA A 174 -3.38 -7.93 15.13
N THR A 175 -3.13 -8.18 13.85
CA THR A 175 -3.65 -9.36 13.13
C THR A 175 -3.23 -10.65 13.83
N GLY A 176 -1.96 -10.76 14.25
CA GLY A 176 -1.48 -11.91 15.03
C GLY A 176 -2.16 -12.05 16.39
N MET A 177 -2.44 -10.94 17.08
CA MET A 177 -3.18 -10.95 18.34
C MET A 177 -4.64 -11.39 18.15
N VAL A 178 -5.34 -10.83 17.15
CA VAL A 178 -6.74 -11.17 16.83
C VAL A 178 -6.87 -12.61 16.35
N LEU A 179 -5.93 -13.09 15.54
CA LEU A 179 -5.85 -14.48 15.11
C LEU A 179 -5.91 -15.44 16.31
N VAL A 180 -5.11 -15.17 17.34
CA VAL A 180 -5.07 -16.01 18.55
C VAL A 180 -6.33 -15.83 19.38
N GLN A 181 -6.82 -14.60 19.55
CA GLN A 181 -8.04 -14.31 20.32
C GLN A 181 -9.29 -14.98 19.74
N MET A 182 -9.39 -15.05 18.42
CA MET A 182 -10.58 -15.52 17.71
C MET A 182 -10.44 -16.93 17.15
N ASN A 183 -9.24 -17.51 17.18
CA ASN A 183 -8.92 -18.81 16.59
C ASN A 183 -9.33 -18.90 15.10
N VAL A 184 -8.92 -17.90 14.31
CA VAL A 184 -9.24 -17.77 12.87
C VAL A 184 -7.97 -17.71 12.02
N THR A 185 -8.10 -17.63 10.69
CA THR A 185 -6.93 -17.47 9.82
C THR A 185 -6.37 -16.03 9.88
N PRO A 186 -5.11 -15.78 9.48
CA PRO A 186 -4.57 -14.42 9.38
C PRO A 186 -5.42 -13.52 8.49
N THR A 187 -5.95 -14.07 7.40
CA THR A 187 -6.84 -13.36 6.47
C THR A 187 -8.12 -12.93 7.17
N ASP A 188 -8.76 -13.84 7.91
CA ASP A 188 -9.99 -13.54 8.65
C ASP A 188 -9.74 -12.55 9.80
N ALA A 189 -8.60 -12.66 10.50
CA ALA A 189 -8.23 -11.72 11.54
C ALA A 189 -8.04 -10.29 10.98
N LEU A 190 -7.40 -10.15 9.81
CA LEU A 190 -7.28 -8.86 9.14
C LEU A 190 -8.66 -8.35 8.67
N LEU A 191 -9.53 -9.23 8.17
CA LEU A 191 -10.91 -8.87 7.83
C LEU A 191 -11.69 -8.37 9.05
N LEU A 192 -11.52 -8.97 10.23
CA LEU A 192 -12.13 -8.50 11.47
C LEU A 192 -11.62 -7.12 11.87
N LEU A 193 -10.31 -6.87 11.76
CA LEU A 193 -9.74 -5.53 12.00
C LEU A 193 -10.34 -4.49 11.04
N ARG A 194 -10.44 -4.82 9.75
CA ARG A 194 -11.06 -3.96 8.73
C ARG A 194 -12.54 -3.70 9.01
N GLY A 195 -13.30 -4.75 9.31
CA GLY A 195 -14.72 -4.63 9.66
C GLY A 195 -14.94 -3.75 10.88
N HIS A 196 -14.10 -3.89 11.92
CA HIS A 196 -14.17 -3.05 13.11
C HIS A 196 -13.77 -1.59 12.82
N ALA A 197 -12.73 -1.38 12.01
CA ALA A 197 -12.31 -0.05 11.57
C ALA A 197 -13.44 0.67 10.81
N PHE A 198 -14.02 -0.02 9.83
CA PHE A 198 -15.14 0.47 9.04
C PHE A 198 -16.36 0.81 9.91
N ALA A 199 -16.78 -0.10 10.80
CA ALA A 199 -17.95 0.11 11.67
C ALA A 199 -17.81 1.30 12.62
N HIS A 200 -16.58 1.74 12.92
CA HIS A 200 -16.29 2.85 13.82
C HIS A 200 -15.76 4.10 13.11
N GLY A 201 -15.71 4.12 11.76
CA GLY A 201 -15.17 5.25 11.00
C GLY A 201 -13.71 5.56 11.32
N LYS A 202 -12.90 4.54 11.66
CA LYS A 202 -11.48 4.66 12.01
C LYS A 202 -10.61 3.97 10.95
N THR A 203 -9.33 4.32 10.90
CA THR A 203 -8.35 3.59 10.08
C THR A 203 -7.99 2.24 10.69
N VAL A 204 -7.56 1.28 9.87
CA VAL A 204 -7.09 -0.03 10.37
C VAL A 204 -5.86 0.17 11.24
N ARG A 205 -5.01 1.14 10.92
CA ARG A 205 -3.87 1.55 11.76
C ARG A 205 -4.31 1.96 13.17
N THR A 206 -5.36 2.76 13.29
CA THR A 206 -5.88 3.19 14.61
C THR A 206 -6.39 1.99 15.42
N ILE A 207 -7.19 1.13 14.79
CA ILE A 207 -7.71 -0.09 15.45
C ILE A 207 -6.58 -1.03 15.85
N ALA A 208 -5.59 -1.22 14.98
CA ALA A 208 -4.43 -2.03 15.27
C ALA A 208 -3.64 -1.51 16.49
N GLY A 209 -3.43 -0.19 16.58
CA GLY A 209 -2.82 0.44 17.73
C GLY A 209 -3.61 0.22 19.03
N ASP A 210 -4.95 0.27 18.97
CA ASP A 210 -5.81 -0.04 20.11
C ASP A 210 -5.72 -1.52 20.54
N VAL A 211 -5.62 -2.46 19.59
CA VAL A 211 -5.41 -3.89 19.87
C VAL A 211 -4.04 -4.16 20.49
N VAL A 212 -2.97 -3.62 19.89
CA VAL A 212 -1.59 -3.79 20.39
C VAL A 212 -1.45 -3.19 21.80
N ALA A 213 -2.07 -2.04 22.04
CA ALA A 213 -2.12 -1.41 23.36
C ALA A 213 -3.10 -2.09 24.34
N ARG A 214 -3.80 -3.15 23.91
CA ARG A 214 -4.82 -3.88 24.69
C ARG A 214 -6.00 -3.01 25.17
N ARG A 215 -6.27 -1.89 24.47
CA ARG A 215 -7.49 -1.07 24.68
C ARG A 215 -8.71 -1.67 23.97
N LEU A 216 -8.46 -2.51 22.96
CA LEU A 216 -9.48 -3.26 22.24
C LEU A 216 -9.12 -4.75 22.23
N GLN A 217 -10.10 -5.60 22.49
CA GLN A 217 -10.01 -7.06 22.38
C GLN A 217 -11.18 -7.58 21.55
N PHE A 218 -10.95 -8.64 20.80
CA PHE A 218 -11.95 -9.27 19.95
C PHE A 218 -12.56 -10.52 20.60
N THR A 219 -11.93 -11.04 21.66
CA THR A 219 -12.46 -12.19 22.40
C THR A 219 -13.89 -11.90 22.88
N PRO A 220 -14.86 -12.79 22.63
CA PRO A 220 -16.22 -12.61 23.12
C PRO A 220 -16.19 -12.54 24.66
N GLU A 221 -16.91 -11.56 25.23
CA GLU A 221 -17.14 -11.50 26.66
C GLU A 221 -17.75 -12.84 27.11
N THR A 222 -17.02 -13.54 27.97
CA THR A 222 -17.52 -14.79 28.55
C THR A 222 -18.50 -14.37 29.64
N GLU A 223 -19.80 -14.51 29.38
CA GLU A 223 -20.83 -14.50 30.44
C GLU A 223 -20.60 -15.65 31.45
#